data_AF-A0A2N1R2F7-F1
#
_entry.id   AF-A0A2N1R2F7-F1
#
_cell.length_a   1.000
_cell.length_b   1.000
_cell.length_c   1.000
_cell.angle_alpha   90.00
_cell.angle_beta   90.00
_cell.angle_gamma   90.00
#
_symmetry.space_group_name_H-M   'P 1'
#
loop_
_entity.id
_entity.type
_entity.pdbx_description
1 polymer ?
#
loop_
_entity_poly.entity_id
_entity_poly.type
_entity_poly.pdbx_seq_one_letter_code
_entity_poly.pdbx_strand_id
1 'polypeptide(L)'
;MVRQWNGRAGRLSLRLGPHSPYTCSPAELGRCARAARDLGVGAHLHVADAEPQIAASQDAYGRTPFRVVSDSGLMELPLIIGHGYWILDEERELLGERTWLAVCMKTYMKLGEGPGRVWRRPDELPLCIGTDGAASSNTLSPLEQARLLALVGKYQERNAESFALKATWKILMRGHDALPFGTGRIEAGAPADFVLWDLSRPSTAPVYDPLAAIIYSADARNVLHSMVAGSWVKKDGKVLLDIDGIVARASERAAGILRKGKGETKLAF
;
A
#
# COMPACT_ATOMS: atom_id res chain seq x y z
N MET A 1 -23.17 -4.46 3.85
CA MET A 1 -21.97 -3.85 4.46
C MET A 1 -21.73 -2.42 3.97
N VAL A 2 -21.47 -2.17 2.68
CA VAL A 2 -21.20 -0.81 2.15
C VAL A 2 -22.27 0.21 2.57
N ARG A 3 -23.54 -0.05 2.25
CA ARG A 3 -24.68 0.84 2.61
C ARG A 3 -24.83 1.11 4.11
N GLN A 4 -24.29 0.25 4.97
CA GLN A 4 -24.47 0.34 6.41
C GLN A 4 -23.30 1.06 7.11
N TRP A 5 -22.07 0.93 6.57
CA TRP A 5 -20.86 1.33 7.28
C TRP A 5 -20.04 2.41 6.57
N ASN A 6 -20.25 2.62 5.26
CA ASN A 6 -19.49 3.62 4.51
C ASN A 6 -19.77 5.04 5.03
N GLY A 7 -18.73 5.85 5.18
CA GLY A 7 -18.80 7.21 5.69
C GLY A 7 -18.93 7.33 7.23
N ARG A 8 -19.03 6.21 7.97
CA ARG A 8 -19.30 6.25 9.41
C ARG A 8 -18.22 7.02 10.16
N ALA A 9 -18.66 8.02 10.94
CA ALA A 9 -17.83 8.91 11.74
C ALA A 9 -16.72 9.62 10.95
N GLY A 10 -16.87 9.77 9.62
CA GLY A 10 -15.85 10.37 8.75
C GLY A 10 -14.54 9.58 8.65
N ARG A 11 -14.48 8.35 9.19
CA ARG A 11 -13.26 7.55 9.32
C ARG A 11 -13.31 6.19 8.64
N LEU A 12 -14.46 5.81 8.09
CA LEU A 12 -14.63 4.57 7.35
C LEU A 12 -14.99 4.88 5.89
N SER A 13 -14.17 4.38 4.97
CA SER A 13 -14.47 4.36 3.53
C SER A 13 -14.34 2.92 3.06
N LEU A 14 -15.43 2.35 2.56
CA LEU A 14 -15.46 0.98 2.04
C LEU A 14 -15.23 1.00 0.52
N ARG A 15 -14.62 -0.06 0.02
CA ARG A 15 -14.36 -0.31 -1.41
C ARG A 15 -14.73 -1.76 -1.71
N LEU A 16 -14.99 -2.08 -2.98
CA LEU A 16 -15.06 -3.48 -3.39
C LEU A 16 -13.66 -4.06 -3.54
N GLY A 17 -13.47 -5.30 -3.08
CA GLY A 17 -12.17 -5.96 -3.06
C GLY A 17 -12.16 -7.30 -3.80
N PRO A 18 -12.35 -7.34 -5.14
CA PRO A 18 -12.00 -8.54 -5.89
C PRO A 18 -10.50 -8.78 -5.72
N HIS A 19 -10.07 -10.04 -5.60
CA HIS A 19 -8.69 -10.32 -5.21
C HIS A 19 -7.67 -9.93 -6.29
N SER A 20 -7.83 -10.46 -7.52
CA SER A 20 -6.93 -10.24 -8.67
C SER A 20 -7.53 -10.82 -9.97
N PRO A 21 -7.14 -10.34 -11.18
CA PRO A 21 -7.56 -10.92 -12.46
C PRO A 21 -7.29 -12.42 -12.66
N TYR A 22 -6.30 -13.00 -11.96
CA TYR A 22 -6.04 -14.45 -12.03
C TYR A 22 -6.95 -15.29 -11.11
N THR A 23 -7.70 -14.64 -10.22
CA THR A 23 -8.69 -15.29 -9.32
C THR A 23 -10.14 -14.86 -9.59
N CYS A 24 -10.32 -13.77 -10.32
CA CYS A 24 -11.63 -13.22 -10.64
C CYS A 24 -11.68 -13.02 -12.16
N SER A 25 -12.59 -13.73 -12.81
CA SER A 25 -12.79 -13.65 -14.26
C SER A 25 -13.12 -12.21 -14.72
N PRO A 26 -12.88 -11.85 -15.99
CA PRO A 26 -13.23 -10.53 -16.52
C PRO A 26 -14.71 -10.17 -16.29
N ALA A 27 -15.61 -11.15 -16.40
CA ALA A 27 -17.03 -10.95 -16.14
C ALA A 27 -17.34 -10.63 -14.67
N GLU A 28 -16.62 -11.24 -13.73
CA GLU A 28 -16.71 -10.94 -12.29
C GLU A 28 -16.18 -9.55 -11.97
N LEU A 29 -15.02 -9.19 -12.53
CA LEU A 29 -14.48 -7.83 -12.39
C LEU A 29 -15.45 -6.79 -12.92
N GLY A 30 -16.08 -7.03 -14.08
CA GLY A 30 -17.12 -6.16 -14.62
C GLY A 30 -18.37 -6.07 -13.72
N ARG A 31 -18.77 -7.15 -13.06
CA ARG A 31 -19.84 -7.10 -12.03
C ARG A 31 -19.41 -6.27 -10.82
N CYS A 32 -18.17 -6.40 -10.37
CA CYS A 32 -17.62 -5.56 -9.30
C CYS A 32 -17.59 -4.08 -9.70
N ALA A 33 -17.18 -3.75 -10.92
CA ALA A 33 -17.17 -2.36 -11.41
C ALA A 33 -18.58 -1.76 -11.38
N ARG A 34 -19.59 -2.47 -11.89
CA ARG A 34 -21.00 -2.02 -11.83
C ARG A 34 -21.48 -1.84 -10.39
N ALA A 35 -21.26 -2.84 -9.54
CA ALA A 35 -21.69 -2.76 -8.14
C ALA A 35 -20.99 -1.63 -7.37
N ALA A 36 -19.70 -1.39 -7.62
CA ALA A 36 -18.96 -0.28 -7.01
C ALA A 36 -19.52 1.08 -7.47
N ARG A 37 -19.84 1.22 -8.76
CA ARG A 37 -20.50 2.41 -9.32
C ARG A 37 -21.88 2.65 -8.69
N ASP A 38 -22.73 1.64 -8.63
CA ASP A 38 -24.08 1.72 -8.05
C ASP A 38 -24.05 2.08 -6.55
N LEU A 39 -22.99 1.66 -5.84
CA LEU A 39 -22.79 1.94 -4.43
C LEU A 39 -22.04 3.27 -4.17
N GLY A 40 -21.54 3.94 -5.21
CA GLY A 40 -20.74 5.16 -5.08
C GLY A 40 -19.41 4.95 -4.36
N VAL A 41 -18.79 3.77 -4.52
CA VAL A 41 -17.50 3.43 -3.89
C VAL A 41 -16.44 3.06 -4.92
N GLY A 42 -15.18 3.07 -4.50
CA GLY A 42 -14.07 2.60 -5.31
C GLY A 42 -13.84 1.09 -5.23
N ALA A 43 -12.75 0.63 -5.83
CA ALA A 43 -12.24 -0.74 -5.71
C ALA A 43 -10.78 -0.78 -5.25
N HIS A 44 -10.36 -1.96 -4.77
CA HIS A 44 -8.98 -2.27 -4.41
C HIS A 44 -8.68 -3.75 -4.75
N LEU A 45 -7.70 -4.01 -5.60
CA LEU A 45 -7.31 -5.36 -6.02
C LEU A 45 -5.81 -5.46 -6.32
N HIS A 46 -5.26 -6.67 -6.29
CA HIS A 46 -3.90 -6.94 -6.73
C HIS A 46 -3.86 -7.03 -8.25
N VAL A 47 -2.87 -6.40 -8.89
CA VAL A 47 -2.66 -6.48 -10.33
C VAL A 47 -1.16 -6.48 -10.63
N ALA A 48 -0.71 -7.43 -11.44
CA ALA A 48 0.64 -7.50 -11.98
C ALA A 48 1.73 -7.39 -10.88
N ASP A 49 1.58 -8.15 -9.79
CA ASP A 49 2.55 -8.20 -8.70
C ASP A 49 3.76 -9.08 -9.01
N ALA A 50 3.58 -10.09 -9.87
CA ALA A 50 4.63 -11.01 -10.31
C ALA A 50 4.65 -11.16 -11.83
N GLU A 51 5.85 -11.32 -12.42
CA GLU A 51 6.03 -11.49 -13.87
C GLU A 51 5.23 -12.66 -14.47
N PRO A 52 5.15 -13.86 -13.84
CA PRO A 52 4.39 -14.99 -14.38
C PRO A 52 2.90 -14.69 -14.58
N GLN A 53 2.33 -13.73 -13.84
CA GLN A 53 0.93 -13.35 -14.00
C GLN A 53 0.66 -12.67 -15.35
N ILE A 54 1.67 -12.01 -15.93
CA ILE A 54 1.55 -11.39 -17.25
C ILE A 54 1.32 -12.48 -18.30
N ALA A 55 2.18 -13.50 -18.31
CA ALA A 55 2.06 -14.64 -19.21
C ALA A 55 0.75 -15.41 -18.98
N ALA A 56 0.42 -15.74 -17.72
CA ALA A 56 -0.80 -16.46 -17.40
C ALA A 56 -2.07 -15.73 -17.84
N SER A 57 -2.13 -14.41 -17.69
CA SER A 57 -3.26 -13.60 -18.18
C SER A 57 -3.30 -13.53 -19.70
N GLN A 58 -2.14 -13.42 -20.35
CA GLN A 58 -2.04 -13.42 -21.81
C GLN A 58 -2.55 -14.74 -22.40
N ASP A 59 -2.19 -15.88 -21.80
CA ASP A 59 -2.65 -17.20 -22.23
C ASP A 59 -4.16 -17.39 -21.99
N ALA A 60 -4.68 -16.92 -20.85
CA ALA A 60 -6.08 -17.09 -20.48
C ALA A 60 -7.03 -16.15 -21.24
N TYR A 61 -6.61 -14.92 -21.51
CA TYR A 61 -7.50 -13.84 -21.96
C TYR A 61 -7.01 -13.09 -23.20
N GLY A 62 -5.82 -13.41 -23.72
CA GLY A 62 -5.20 -12.65 -24.82
C GLY A 62 -4.83 -11.21 -24.43
N ARG A 63 -4.80 -10.92 -23.13
CA ARG A 63 -4.63 -9.59 -22.53
C ARG A 63 -3.78 -9.69 -21.27
N THR A 64 -2.98 -8.68 -20.99
CA THR A 64 -2.29 -8.53 -19.71
C THR A 64 -3.28 -8.34 -18.54
N PRO A 65 -2.87 -8.56 -17.29
CA PRO A 65 -3.73 -8.32 -16.13
C PRO A 65 -4.25 -6.87 -16.10
N PHE A 66 -3.40 -5.91 -16.49
CA PHE A 66 -3.74 -4.50 -16.48
C PHE A 66 -4.85 -4.15 -17.49
N ARG A 67 -4.75 -4.69 -18.71
CA ARG A 67 -5.79 -4.55 -19.74
C ARG A 67 -7.09 -5.23 -19.34
N VAL A 68 -7.05 -6.40 -18.70
CA VAL A 68 -8.25 -7.07 -18.17
C VAL A 68 -8.97 -6.18 -17.16
N VAL A 69 -8.25 -5.50 -16.27
CA VAL A 69 -8.83 -4.56 -15.30
C VAL A 69 -9.37 -3.31 -15.99
N SER A 70 -8.66 -2.78 -16.98
CA SER A 70 -9.13 -1.65 -17.80
C SER A 70 -10.45 -1.98 -18.51
N ASP A 71 -10.49 -3.09 -19.26
CA ASP A 71 -11.65 -3.57 -20.02
C ASP A 71 -12.86 -3.88 -19.11
N SER A 72 -12.63 -4.14 -17.82
CA SER A 72 -13.70 -4.37 -16.84
C SER A 72 -14.43 -3.09 -16.39
N GLY A 73 -13.88 -1.90 -16.69
CA GLY A 73 -14.40 -0.60 -16.26
C GLY A 73 -13.99 -0.19 -14.84
N LEU A 74 -13.11 -0.95 -14.17
CA LEU A 74 -12.61 -0.61 -12.83
C LEU A 74 -11.71 0.64 -12.82
N MET A 75 -10.98 0.90 -13.91
CA MET A 75 -10.10 2.08 -14.04
C MET A 75 -10.86 3.41 -14.07
N GLU A 76 -12.17 3.40 -14.38
CA GLU A 76 -13.02 4.60 -14.37
C GLU A 76 -13.43 5.05 -12.95
N LEU A 77 -13.22 4.17 -11.97
CA LEU A 77 -13.60 4.38 -10.57
C LEU A 77 -12.38 4.83 -9.75
N PRO A 78 -12.57 5.35 -8.52
CA PRO A 78 -11.46 5.45 -7.58
C PRO A 78 -10.88 4.04 -7.36
N LEU A 79 -9.63 3.83 -7.75
CA LEU A 79 -9.02 2.50 -7.79
C LEU A 79 -7.70 2.51 -7.03
N ILE A 80 -7.51 1.51 -6.17
CA ILE A 80 -6.19 1.21 -5.62
C ILE A 80 -5.77 -0.12 -6.24
N ILE A 81 -4.66 -0.12 -6.95
CA ILE A 81 -4.02 -1.34 -7.42
C ILE A 81 -2.95 -1.67 -6.40
N GLY A 82 -3.14 -2.78 -5.71
CA GLY A 82 -2.06 -3.43 -4.97
C GLY A 82 -0.98 -3.80 -5.97
N HIS A 83 0.22 -3.29 -5.74
CA HIS A 83 1.41 -3.53 -6.54
C HIS A 83 1.51 -2.75 -7.84
N GLY A 84 1.04 -3.32 -8.96
CA GLY A 84 1.35 -2.80 -10.30
C GLY A 84 2.86 -2.84 -10.60
N TYR A 85 3.57 -3.87 -10.12
CA TYR A 85 5.02 -3.95 -10.21
C TYR A 85 5.51 -4.26 -11.64
N TRP A 86 4.71 -5.04 -12.35
CA TRP A 86 4.97 -5.53 -13.70
C TRP A 86 4.01 -4.96 -14.76
N ILE A 87 3.45 -3.76 -14.52
CA ILE A 87 2.73 -3.01 -15.56
C ILE A 87 3.67 -2.75 -16.76
N LEU A 88 3.16 -2.69 -17.99
CA LEU A 88 3.98 -2.35 -19.16
C LEU A 88 3.98 -0.85 -19.41
N ASP A 89 5.04 -0.32 -20.04
CA ASP A 89 5.18 1.12 -20.28
C ASP A 89 4.06 1.67 -21.18
N GLU A 90 3.62 0.89 -22.16
CA GLU A 90 2.48 1.19 -23.03
C GLU A 90 1.13 1.14 -22.33
N GLU A 91 1.04 0.61 -21.11
CA GLU A 91 -0.22 0.47 -20.36
C GLU A 91 -0.45 1.63 -19.38
N ARG A 92 0.54 2.52 -19.24
CA ARG A 92 0.44 3.69 -18.37
C ARG A 92 -0.73 4.59 -18.72
N GLU A 93 -1.08 4.67 -20.01
CA GLU A 93 -2.25 5.45 -20.49
C GLU A 93 -3.60 4.87 -20.05
N LEU A 94 -3.64 3.60 -19.62
CA LEU A 94 -4.85 2.95 -19.13
C LEU A 94 -5.15 3.31 -17.66
N LEU A 95 -4.21 3.97 -16.97
CA LEU A 95 -4.43 4.45 -15.61
C LEU A 95 -5.49 5.54 -15.61
N GLY A 96 -6.62 5.27 -14.95
CA GLY A 96 -7.61 6.29 -14.67
C GLY A 96 -7.09 7.41 -13.77
N GLU A 97 -7.71 8.58 -13.84
CA GLU A 97 -7.33 9.79 -13.08
C GLU A 97 -7.30 9.58 -11.56
N ARG A 98 -8.05 8.59 -11.05
CA ARG A 98 -8.17 8.26 -9.63
C ARG A 98 -7.60 6.89 -9.30
N THR A 99 -6.70 6.38 -10.14
CA THR A 99 -6.00 5.12 -9.94
C THR A 99 -4.67 5.36 -9.23
N TRP A 100 -4.41 4.60 -8.17
CA TRP A 100 -3.18 4.64 -7.39
C TRP A 100 -2.53 3.27 -7.34
N LEU A 101 -1.20 3.22 -7.47
CA LEU A 101 -0.41 2.00 -7.35
C LEU A 101 0.22 1.95 -5.95
N ALA A 102 -0.25 1.04 -5.10
CA ALA A 102 0.26 0.83 -3.75
C ALA A 102 1.51 -0.06 -3.79
N VAL A 103 2.68 0.56 -3.73
CA VAL A 103 3.99 -0.10 -3.82
C VAL A 103 4.36 -0.74 -2.49
N CYS A 104 4.56 -2.06 -2.49
CA CYS A 104 4.92 -2.86 -1.32
C CYS A 104 6.36 -3.40 -1.46
N MET A 105 7.36 -2.52 -1.49
CA MET A 105 8.74 -2.86 -1.85
C MET A 105 9.34 -4.05 -1.08
N LYS A 106 9.09 -4.12 0.23
CA LYS A 106 9.58 -5.22 1.07
C LYS A 106 9.00 -6.58 0.65
N THR A 107 7.75 -6.60 0.19
CA THR A 107 7.11 -7.83 -0.33
C THR A 107 7.86 -8.32 -1.56
N TYR A 108 8.14 -7.44 -2.53
CA TYR A 108 8.86 -7.82 -3.75
C TYR A 108 10.24 -8.39 -3.43
N MET A 109 10.96 -7.73 -2.53
CA MET A 109 12.27 -8.19 -2.08
C MET A 109 12.17 -9.54 -1.35
N LYS A 110 11.15 -9.74 -0.50
CA LYS A 110 10.98 -10.96 0.29
C LYS A 110 10.50 -12.15 -0.54
N LEU A 111 9.72 -11.90 -1.59
CA LEU A 111 9.21 -12.94 -2.49
C LEU A 111 10.11 -13.17 -3.71
N GLY A 112 11.15 -12.35 -3.90
CA GLY A 112 12.10 -12.54 -5.00
C GLY A 112 11.54 -12.14 -6.36
N GLU A 113 10.64 -11.15 -6.40
CA GLU A 113 9.90 -10.71 -7.60
C GLU A 113 10.75 -10.02 -8.66
N GLY A 114 12.08 -10.12 -8.60
CA GLY A 114 12.99 -9.48 -9.56
C GLY A 114 12.99 -7.96 -9.48
N PRO A 115 13.49 -7.25 -10.52
CA PRO A 115 13.62 -5.79 -10.51
C PRO A 115 12.33 -5.03 -10.85
N GLY A 116 11.31 -5.70 -11.39
CA GLY A 116 10.12 -5.07 -11.96
C GLY A 116 10.42 -4.30 -13.25
N ARG A 117 9.39 -3.69 -13.87
CA ARG A 117 9.52 -3.08 -15.22
C ARG A 117 9.42 -1.56 -15.28
N VAL A 118 8.86 -0.88 -14.27
CA VAL A 118 8.27 0.45 -14.53
C VAL A 118 8.92 1.60 -13.77
N TRP A 119 9.64 1.33 -12.69
CA TRP A 119 10.01 2.40 -11.76
C TRP A 119 11.41 2.95 -12.02
N ARG A 120 11.61 3.56 -13.18
CA ARG A 120 12.85 4.33 -13.40
C ARG A 120 12.88 5.58 -12.52
N ARG A 121 11.72 6.23 -12.34
CA ARG A 121 11.59 7.44 -11.53
C ARG A 121 10.28 7.49 -10.73
N PRO A 122 10.31 8.06 -9.51
CA PRO A 122 9.16 8.11 -8.60
C PRO A 122 7.95 8.93 -9.07
N ASP A 123 8.15 9.87 -10.01
CA ASP A 123 7.10 10.79 -10.48
C ASP A 123 6.38 10.33 -11.75
N GLU A 124 6.79 9.21 -12.36
CA GLU A 124 6.24 8.74 -13.66
C GLU A 124 4.89 8.00 -13.55
N LEU A 125 4.50 7.64 -12.33
CA LEU A 125 3.29 6.89 -12.03
C LEU A 125 2.60 7.43 -10.79
N PRO A 126 1.28 7.19 -10.61
CA PRO A 126 0.53 7.56 -9.41
C PRO A 126 0.87 6.59 -8.27
N LEU A 127 2.13 6.58 -7.84
CA LEU A 127 2.62 5.72 -6.78
C LEU A 127 2.18 6.24 -5.41
N CYS A 128 1.76 5.31 -4.55
CA CYS A 128 1.68 5.47 -3.10
C CYS A 128 2.33 4.26 -2.41
N ILE A 129 2.36 4.25 -1.09
CA ILE A 129 3.01 3.17 -0.32
C ILE A 129 1.98 2.22 0.29
N GLY A 130 2.18 0.93 0.07
CA GLY A 130 1.50 -0.15 0.79
C GLY A 130 2.51 -0.99 1.58
N THR A 131 2.04 -1.68 2.62
CA THR A 131 2.88 -2.65 3.36
C THR A 131 2.64 -4.08 2.95
N ASP A 132 1.52 -4.35 2.25
CA ASP A 132 0.95 -5.68 2.10
C ASP A 132 0.72 -6.35 3.48
N GLY A 133 0.49 -7.67 3.50
CA GLY A 133 0.28 -8.46 4.70
C GLY A 133 1.57 -8.77 5.49
N ALA A 134 1.38 -9.04 6.78
CA ALA A 134 2.48 -9.40 7.69
C ALA A 134 3.13 -10.76 7.38
N ALA A 135 2.63 -11.55 6.43
CA ALA A 135 3.28 -12.81 6.00
C ALA A 135 4.33 -12.60 4.90
N SER A 136 4.16 -11.55 4.09
CA SER A 136 5.01 -11.19 2.94
C SER A 136 5.86 -9.94 3.20
N SER A 137 5.54 -9.14 4.22
CA SER A 137 6.38 -8.03 4.69
C SER A 137 7.00 -8.27 6.08
N ASN A 138 6.30 -8.97 6.97
CA ASN A 138 6.65 -9.20 8.39
C ASN A 138 6.73 -7.94 9.28
N THR A 139 6.52 -6.75 8.70
CA THR A 139 6.39 -5.47 9.39
C THR A 139 5.31 -4.63 8.70
N LEU A 140 4.61 -3.79 9.46
CA LEU A 140 3.55 -2.92 8.96
C LEU A 140 3.98 -1.45 9.03
N SER A 141 5.15 -1.16 8.45
CA SER A 141 5.77 0.17 8.47
C SER A 141 5.79 0.79 7.07
N PRO A 142 4.92 1.77 6.77
CA PRO A 142 5.00 2.52 5.52
C PRO A 142 6.34 3.24 5.35
N LEU A 143 6.96 3.65 6.46
CA LEU A 143 8.27 4.30 6.44
C LEU A 143 9.39 3.36 5.94
N GLU A 144 9.34 2.10 6.36
CA GLU A 144 10.30 1.08 5.90
C GLU A 144 10.11 0.81 4.40
N GLN A 145 8.87 0.74 3.93
CA GLN A 145 8.56 0.54 2.51
C GLN A 145 9.06 1.72 1.67
N ALA A 146 8.86 2.96 2.13
CA ALA A 146 9.38 4.16 1.46
C ALA A 146 10.91 4.19 1.43
N ARG A 147 11.58 3.79 2.53
CA ARG A 147 13.04 3.66 2.59
C ARG A 147 13.55 2.63 1.59
N LEU A 148 12.95 1.44 1.58
CA LEU A 148 13.34 0.37 0.67
C LEU A 148 13.10 0.78 -0.78
N LEU A 149 11.99 1.46 -1.09
CA LEU A 149 11.72 2.01 -2.42
C LEU A 149 12.84 2.96 -2.87
N ALA A 150 13.25 3.88 -2.01
CA ALA A 150 14.32 4.81 -2.33
C ALA A 150 15.67 4.11 -2.57
N LEU A 151 16.04 3.16 -1.70
CA LEU A 151 17.31 2.46 -1.79
C LEU A 151 17.37 1.50 -2.98
N VAL A 152 16.31 0.73 -3.22
CA VAL A 152 16.19 -0.19 -4.36
C VAL A 152 16.20 0.62 -5.66
N GLY A 153 15.43 1.72 -5.73
CA GLY A 153 15.41 2.57 -6.92
C GLY A 153 16.79 3.17 -7.25
N LYS A 154 17.52 3.69 -6.25
CA LYS A 154 18.91 4.16 -6.43
C LYS A 154 19.84 3.03 -6.92
N TYR A 155 19.69 1.85 -6.34
CA TYR A 155 20.50 0.68 -6.69
C TYR A 155 20.26 0.23 -8.13
N GLN A 156 18.99 0.11 -8.54
CA GLN A 156 18.60 -0.30 -9.90
C GLN A 156 19.03 0.71 -10.95
N GLU A 157 18.84 2.02 -10.71
CA GLU A 157 19.26 3.08 -11.61
C GLU A 157 20.78 3.32 -11.59
N ARG A 158 21.51 2.66 -10.68
CA ARG A 158 22.94 2.87 -10.43
C ARG A 158 23.29 4.36 -10.25
N ASN A 159 22.38 5.10 -9.63
CA ASN A 159 22.45 6.54 -9.46
C ASN A 159 22.01 6.91 -8.04
N ALA A 160 22.94 7.46 -7.26
CA ALA A 160 22.68 7.89 -5.88
C ALA A 160 21.70 9.08 -5.80
N GLU A 161 21.48 9.82 -6.88
CA GLU A 161 20.56 10.96 -6.95
C GLU A 161 19.13 10.56 -7.33
N SER A 162 18.93 9.40 -7.96
CA SER A 162 17.60 8.85 -8.25
C SER A 162 16.79 8.64 -6.97
N PHE A 163 15.46 8.71 -7.03
CA PHE A 163 14.59 8.61 -5.84
C PHE A 163 15.05 9.56 -4.71
N ALA A 164 15.17 10.84 -5.06
CA ALA A 164 15.55 11.89 -4.13
C ALA A 164 14.61 11.90 -2.90
N LEU A 165 15.15 12.31 -1.75
CA LEU A 165 14.45 12.29 -0.46
C LEU A 165 13.04 12.91 -0.51
N LYS A 166 12.91 14.09 -1.14
CA LYS A 166 11.63 14.79 -1.30
C LYS A 166 10.64 14.03 -2.18
N ALA A 167 11.11 13.37 -3.24
CA ALA A 167 10.26 12.57 -4.11
C ALA A 167 9.75 11.30 -3.40
N THR A 168 10.62 10.63 -2.64
CA THR A 168 10.24 9.49 -1.78
C THR A 168 9.19 9.90 -0.74
N TRP A 169 9.40 11.04 -0.07
CA TRP A 169 8.42 11.58 0.87
C TRP A 169 7.09 11.91 0.19
N LYS A 170 7.13 12.50 -1.00
CA LYS A 170 5.94 12.82 -1.80
C LYS A 170 5.14 11.56 -2.14
N ILE A 171 5.79 10.44 -2.50
CA ILE A 171 5.10 9.16 -2.72
C ILE A 171 4.41 8.67 -1.46
N LEU A 172 5.07 8.73 -0.30
CA LEU A 172 4.46 8.37 0.97
C LEU A 172 3.21 9.23 1.25
N MET A 173 3.32 10.55 1.05
CA MET A 173 2.23 11.49 1.29
C MET A 173 1.06 11.39 0.29
N ARG A 174 1.31 10.99 -0.96
CA ARG A 174 0.28 10.70 -1.97
C ARG A 174 -0.72 9.63 -1.53
N GLY A 175 -0.38 8.80 -0.54
CA GLY A 175 -1.33 7.87 0.08
C GLY A 175 -2.57 8.56 0.65
N HIS A 176 -2.47 9.83 1.05
CA HIS A 176 -3.62 10.62 1.51
C HIS A 176 -4.58 11.02 0.38
N ASP A 177 -4.11 11.10 -0.87
CA ASP A 177 -4.94 11.39 -2.04
C ASP A 177 -5.62 10.13 -2.60
N ALA A 178 -5.08 8.94 -2.29
CA ALA A 178 -5.66 7.66 -2.65
C ALA A 178 -6.95 7.33 -1.85
N LEU A 179 -7.20 8.04 -0.76
CA LEU A 179 -8.30 7.79 0.17
C LEU A 179 -9.14 9.06 0.39
N PRO A 180 -10.48 8.96 0.50
CA PRO A 180 -11.37 10.12 0.51
C PRO A 180 -11.52 10.75 1.90
N PHE A 181 -10.43 10.88 2.66
CA PHE A 181 -10.47 11.40 4.05
C PHE A 181 -10.08 12.87 4.18
N GLY A 182 -9.51 13.48 3.14
CA GLY A 182 -9.06 14.88 3.20
C GLY A 182 -7.90 15.11 4.17
N THR A 183 -7.14 14.06 4.47
CA THR A 183 -5.98 14.03 5.38
C THR A 183 -4.69 14.47 4.68
N GLY A 184 -3.58 14.53 5.42
CA GLY A 184 -2.24 14.75 4.85
C GLY A 184 -1.83 16.23 4.71
N ARG A 185 -2.66 17.16 5.20
CA ARG A 185 -2.41 18.60 5.23
C ARG A 185 -2.54 19.16 6.63
N ILE A 186 -1.72 20.16 6.95
CA ILE A 186 -1.78 20.90 8.22
C ILE A 186 -2.35 22.28 7.91
N GLU A 187 -3.67 22.38 7.90
CA GLU A 187 -4.42 23.61 7.62
C GLU A 187 -5.71 23.64 8.44
N ALA A 188 -6.26 24.83 8.68
CA ALA A 188 -7.50 24.98 9.41
C ALA A 188 -8.65 24.25 8.66
N GLY A 189 -9.41 23.43 9.39
CA GLY A 189 -10.51 22.65 8.82
C GLY A 189 -10.14 21.24 8.34
N ALA A 190 -8.85 20.90 8.21
CA ALA A 190 -8.41 19.54 7.92
C ALA A 190 -8.56 18.62 9.17
N PRO A 191 -8.70 17.29 8.99
CA PRO A 191 -8.68 16.35 10.10
C PRO A 191 -7.39 16.49 10.92
N ALA A 192 -7.51 16.47 12.25
CA ALA A 192 -6.38 16.46 13.17
C ALA A 192 -5.72 15.07 13.23
N ASP A 193 -5.08 14.70 12.14
CA ASP A 193 -4.31 13.48 11.93
C ASP A 193 -2.82 13.82 12.01
N PHE A 194 -2.21 13.54 13.16
CA PHE A 194 -0.84 13.96 13.45
C PHE A 194 0.06 12.78 13.82
N VAL A 195 1.31 12.84 13.37
CA VAL A 195 2.40 11.97 13.81
C VAL A 195 3.55 12.85 14.26
N LEU A 196 3.86 12.82 15.56
CA LEU A 196 4.93 13.61 16.16
C LEU A 196 6.14 12.72 16.38
N TRP A 197 7.30 13.15 15.89
CA TRP A 197 8.54 12.39 15.92
C TRP A 197 9.51 12.98 16.96
N ASP A 198 10.08 12.12 17.79
CA ASP A 198 11.25 12.41 18.61
C ASP A 198 12.51 11.99 17.85
N LEU A 199 13.20 13.00 17.31
CA LEU A 199 14.43 12.81 16.55
C LEU A 199 15.70 12.98 17.42
N SER A 200 15.55 13.19 18.73
CA SER A 200 16.67 13.33 19.67
C SER A 200 17.30 11.98 20.06
N ARG A 201 16.74 10.87 19.58
CA ARG A 201 17.16 9.50 19.91
C ARG A 201 18.47 9.11 19.22
N PRO A 202 19.22 8.14 19.77
CA PRO A 202 20.45 7.63 19.13
C PRO A 202 20.26 7.12 17.70
N SER A 203 19.05 6.67 17.33
CA SER A 203 18.75 6.22 15.97
C SER A 203 18.73 7.36 14.94
N THR A 204 18.58 8.62 15.36
CA THR A 204 18.34 9.77 14.46
C THR A 204 19.21 10.98 14.74
N ALA A 205 19.83 11.07 15.92
CA ALA A 205 20.69 12.18 16.32
C ALA A 205 22.16 11.95 15.90
N PRO A 206 22.92 13.02 15.56
CA PRO A 206 22.47 14.40 15.39
C PRO A 206 21.62 14.58 14.11
N VAL A 207 20.67 15.52 14.15
CA VAL A 207 19.74 15.77 13.04
C VAL A 207 20.24 16.92 12.17
N TYR A 208 20.71 16.60 10.97
CA TYR A 208 21.06 17.61 9.95
C TYR A 208 19.86 17.96 9.06
N ASP A 209 19.13 16.94 8.62
CA ASP A 209 17.89 17.06 7.85
C ASP A 209 16.83 16.18 8.54
N PRO A 210 15.76 16.77 9.10
CA PRO A 210 14.69 16.02 9.78
C PRO A 210 14.01 14.99 8.90
N LEU A 211 13.81 15.30 7.61
CA LEU A 211 13.17 14.39 6.68
C LEU A 211 14.10 13.22 6.34
N ALA A 212 15.41 13.48 6.19
CA ALA A 212 16.40 12.43 5.99
C ALA A 212 16.47 11.51 7.21
N ALA A 213 16.46 12.09 8.42
CA ALA A 213 16.43 11.33 9.67
C ALA A 213 15.16 10.46 9.75
N ILE A 214 13.99 10.98 9.38
CA ILE A 214 12.75 10.19 9.32
C ILE A 214 12.87 9.05 8.31
N ILE A 215 13.17 9.34 7.05
CA ILE A 215 13.15 8.34 5.98
C ILE A 215 14.24 7.29 6.17
N TYR A 216 15.49 7.68 6.42
CA TYR A 216 16.63 6.76 6.39
C TYR A 216 17.00 6.17 7.74
N SER A 217 16.61 6.78 8.86
CA SER A 217 17.14 6.40 10.18
C SER A 217 16.07 6.07 11.22
N ALA A 218 14.92 6.74 11.19
CA ALA A 218 13.88 6.56 12.19
C ALA A 218 13.16 5.22 12.09
N ASP A 219 12.55 4.81 13.19
CA ASP A 219 11.61 3.68 13.23
C ASP A 219 10.38 4.01 14.11
N ALA A 220 9.52 3.02 14.35
CA ALA A 220 8.29 3.21 15.11
C ALA A 220 8.51 3.75 16.55
N ARG A 221 9.70 3.56 17.12
CA ARG A 221 10.08 4.07 18.45
C ARG A 221 10.30 5.59 18.43
N ASN A 222 10.67 6.16 17.28
CA ASN A 222 10.78 7.61 17.12
C ASN A 222 9.42 8.30 17.08
N VAL A 223 8.31 7.60 16.82
CA VAL A 223 6.98 8.22 16.90
C VAL A 223 6.61 8.43 18.37
N LEU A 224 6.61 9.67 18.85
CA LEU A 224 6.29 10.01 20.24
C LEU A 224 4.77 10.06 20.47
N HIS A 225 4.05 10.73 19.56
CA HIS A 225 2.60 10.83 19.61
C HIS A 225 1.97 10.53 18.24
N SER A 226 0.77 9.98 18.26
CA SER A 226 -0.07 9.85 17.08
C SER A 226 -1.52 10.16 17.44
N MET A 227 -2.16 10.96 16.59
CA MET A 227 -3.52 11.42 16.71
C MET A 227 -4.28 11.10 15.43
N VAL A 228 -5.54 10.69 15.56
CA VAL A 228 -6.46 10.46 14.45
C VAL A 228 -7.77 11.21 14.74
N ALA A 229 -8.14 12.14 13.88
CA ALA A 229 -9.31 13.00 13.98
C ALA A 229 -9.46 13.63 15.38
N GLY A 230 -8.36 14.19 15.92
CA GLY A 230 -8.37 14.84 17.24
C GLY A 230 -8.22 13.88 18.43
N SER A 231 -8.25 12.57 18.19
CA SER A 231 -8.16 11.55 19.25
C SER A 231 -6.76 10.95 19.31
N TRP A 232 -6.13 10.98 20.47
CA TRP A 232 -4.84 10.31 20.68
C TRP A 232 -4.97 8.80 20.53
N VAL A 233 -4.08 8.18 19.75
CA VAL A 233 -3.93 6.72 19.62
C VAL A 233 -2.56 6.24 20.10
N LYS A 234 -1.58 7.15 20.17
CA LYS A 234 -0.29 6.96 20.84
C LYS A 234 0.09 8.25 21.54
N LYS A 235 0.54 8.19 22.80
CA LYS A 235 0.97 9.35 23.57
C LYS A 235 2.17 9.00 24.45
N ASP A 236 3.17 9.87 24.48
CA ASP A 236 4.40 9.69 25.28
C ASP A 236 5.09 8.34 25.00
N GLY A 237 5.11 7.93 23.73
CA GLY A 237 5.68 6.66 23.29
C GLY A 237 4.80 5.43 23.53
N LYS A 238 3.65 5.55 24.21
CA LYS A 238 2.75 4.45 24.56
C LYS A 238 1.52 4.41 23.66
N VAL A 239 1.22 3.24 23.09
CA VAL A 239 0.01 3.00 22.31
C VAL A 239 -1.19 2.93 23.26
N LEU A 240 -2.28 3.62 22.93
CA LEU A 240 -3.49 3.69 23.76
C LEU A 240 -4.46 2.56 23.39
N LEU A 241 -3.95 1.33 23.43
CA LEU A 241 -4.69 0.07 23.20
C LEU A 241 -4.25 -0.97 24.23
N ASP A 242 -5.10 -1.97 24.45
CA ASP A 242 -4.78 -3.15 25.26
C ASP A 242 -3.78 -4.06 24.51
N ILE A 243 -2.49 -3.73 24.59
CA ILE A 243 -1.42 -4.46 23.90
C ILE A 243 -1.33 -5.89 24.44
N ASP A 244 -1.38 -6.09 25.76
CA ASP A 244 -1.24 -7.40 26.37
C ASP A 244 -2.37 -8.34 25.94
N GLY A 245 -3.62 -7.87 25.94
CA GLY A 245 -4.75 -8.64 25.46
C GLY A 245 -4.72 -8.87 23.95
N ILE A 246 -4.22 -7.93 23.14
CA ILE A 246 -3.99 -8.15 21.70
C ILE A 246 -2.98 -9.27 21.49
N VAL A 247 -1.84 -9.24 22.19
CA VAL A 247 -0.78 -10.24 22.09
C VAL A 247 -1.28 -11.61 22.56
N ALA A 248 -2.01 -11.67 23.67
CA ALA A 248 -2.61 -12.92 24.17
C ALA A 248 -3.56 -13.55 23.13
N ARG A 249 -4.45 -12.76 22.53
CA ARG A 249 -5.36 -13.23 21.47
C ARG A 249 -4.59 -13.68 20.22
N ALA A 250 -3.53 -12.97 19.84
CA ALA A 250 -2.69 -13.37 18.71
C ALA A 250 -2.00 -14.72 18.96
N SER A 251 -1.45 -14.92 20.16
CA SER A 251 -0.83 -16.19 20.58
C SER A 251 -1.81 -17.37 20.56
N GLU A 252 -3.05 -17.16 21.03
CA GLU A 252 -4.09 -18.19 20.99
C GLU A 252 -4.43 -18.58 19.53
N ARG A 253 -4.56 -17.58 18.64
CA ARG A 253 -4.81 -17.83 17.22
C ARG A 253 -3.65 -18.56 16.54
N ALA A 254 -2.40 -18.20 16.86
CA ALA A 254 -1.22 -18.88 16.35
C ALA A 254 -1.22 -20.37 16.74
N ALA A 255 -1.52 -20.69 18.01
CA ALA A 255 -1.66 -22.08 18.45
C ALA A 255 -2.79 -22.83 17.71
N GLY A 256 -3.87 -22.14 17.35
CA GLY A 256 -4.93 -22.69 16.51
C GLY A 256 -4.47 -22.99 15.08
N ILE A 257 -3.70 -22.10 14.45
CA ILE A 257 -3.16 -22.28 13.09
C ILE A 257 -2.17 -23.45 13.06
N LEU A 258 -1.24 -23.51 14.01
CA LEU A 258 -0.23 -24.57 14.08
C LEU A 258 -0.84 -25.97 14.21
N ARG A 259 -1.96 -26.10 14.94
CA ARG A 259 -2.71 -27.36 15.04
C ARG A 259 -3.35 -27.79 13.73
N LYS A 260 -3.72 -26.86 12.84
CA LYS A 260 -4.30 -27.16 11.52
C LYS A 260 -3.24 -27.62 10.51
N GLY A 261 -1.95 -27.43 10.79
CA GLY A 261 -0.85 -27.77 9.89
C GLY A 261 -0.56 -26.69 8.84
N LYS A 262 0.46 -26.92 8.01
CA LYS A 262 0.96 -25.96 7.00
C LYS A 262 0.07 -25.84 5.74
N GLY A 263 -0.97 -26.67 5.63
CA GLY A 263 -1.73 -26.84 4.39
C GLY A 263 -0.89 -27.51 3.28
N GLU A 264 -1.54 -27.85 2.18
CA GLU A 264 -0.88 -28.29 0.94
C GLU A 264 -1.05 -27.19 -0.11
N THR A 265 0.04 -26.75 -0.73
CA THR A 265 -0.01 -25.81 -1.86
C THR A 265 0.33 -26.53 -3.16
N LYS A 266 -0.47 -26.28 -4.21
CA LYS A 266 -0.18 -26.71 -5.58
C LYS A 266 0.50 -25.61 -6.41
N LEU A 267 0.64 -24.41 -5.84
CA LEU A 267 1.30 -23.27 -6.46
C LEU A 267 2.79 -23.35 -6.10
N ALA A 268 3.62 -23.55 -7.12
CA ALA A 268 5.05 -23.27 -7.08
C ALA A 268 5.25 -21.92 -7.77
N PHE A 269 5.91 -20.99 -7.08
CA PHE A 269 6.34 -19.70 -7.62
C PHE A 269 7.82 -19.80 -7.97
#